data_AF-A0A520BUR8-F1
#
_entry.id   AF-A0A520BUR8-F1
#
_cell.length_a   1.000
_cell.length_b   1.000
_cell.length_c   1.000
_cell.angle_alpha   90.00
_cell.angle_beta   90.00
_cell.angle_gamma   90.00
#
_symmetry.space_group_name_H-M   'P 1'
#
loop_
_entity.id
_entity.type
_entity.pdbx_description
1 polymer ?
#
loop_
_entity_poly.entity_id
_entity_poly.type
_entity_poly.pdbx_seq_one_letter_code
_entity_poly.pdbx_strand_id
1 'polypeptide(L)'
;MRCRGWGIWRMRRRRRGSRPCFWSYPARPMDTPIQPESVGVLGSAKGPIEGCTDQVWLCVYFRKVWRAVKNHSGALRDRCTGCNVRRRLDRYNIQKAEEMLKRFVSIKGVGPYSNCSPGAVEFRKTSLVFGLNTYGKSTLCEVLRSLEIGDTAGIDARATIPGPVARSISISFAEDGAGEVPLVLKEAAWHPASPGPFRVRVFDTGFVSRNLFAGARAERSNKEALSRFVLGEQGVRQANEIAAFRKQLAETKKGLRQIHEQLKDVGDVDAFVGMKIEQTEAELNEELRPISADLLQKRRSLETYQSIQSRSVLAAISEPVGDVATFEQLNGLLQQSLKGSHDAAALRLKQHASEHMAHARNPEGWINAGLNYASSENCPFCEQPLSNAPEGLIDSYKQYFDEAFNQRMKTVSAGLSDFENATRLWAIDGWAINFDKNLTVLNQYGELADDEVYKAQLGRFNALGTDAAEASRSHREALTQLRDAAAAAIEQKRQAMHAEIAAIEIGQYTRSLAIANATVKAFNEQIEVLNQTLGAFKRKSDKATLNLDITKLIEDERQIKLRLRRLNSNGTCAAYSTVNRPGNRGGLLV
;
A
#
# COMPACT_ATOMS: atom_id res chain seq x y z
N MET A 1 7.15 70.18 -7.78
CA MET A 1 6.55 70.19 -9.15
C MET A 1 5.28 69.34 -9.10
N ARG A 2 4.05 69.90 -9.13
CA ARG A 2 3.20 70.12 -10.33
C ARG A 2 3.37 68.99 -11.38
N CYS A 3 2.37 68.39 -12.01
CA CYS A 3 0.91 68.57 -12.10
C CYS A 3 0.35 67.45 -13.02
N ARG A 4 -0.91 67.03 -12.80
CA ARG A 4 -1.98 66.69 -13.79
C ARG A 4 -1.88 65.47 -14.74
N GLY A 5 -3.06 64.85 -14.93
CA GLY A 5 -3.53 64.21 -16.18
C GLY A 5 -4.18 62.83 -15.94
N TRP A 6 -5.48 62.68 -15.65
CA TRP A 6 -6.64 62.62 -16.57
C TRP A 6 -6.58 61.52 -17.66
N GLY A 7 -7.60 60.65 -17.71
CA GLY A 7 -8.00 59.93 -18.94
C GLY A 7 -8.44 58.46 -18.78
N ILE A 8 -9.69 58.20 -18.37
CA ILE A 8 -10.79 57.70 -19.24
C ILE A 8 -10.79 56.16 -19.48
N TRP A 9 -11.79 55.47 -18.92
CA TRP A 9 -12.36 54.24 -19.48
C TRP A 9 -13.79 54.51 -19.96
N ARG A 10 -14.05 54.12 -21.22
CA ARG A 10 -15.29 54.38 -21.96
C ARG A 10 -16.41 53.43 -21.54
N MET A 11 -17.58 53.99 -21.24
CA MET A 11 -18.89 53.37 -21.50
C MET A 11 -19.44 53.84 -22.86
N ARG A 12 -19.93 52.91 -23.69
CA ARG A 12 -21.05 53.17 -24.63
C ARG A 12 -22.27 52.46 -24.01
N ARG A 13 -23.28 53.14 -23.43
CA ARG A 13 -24.32 54.05 -23.99
C ARG A 13 -25.00 53.53 -25.25
N ARG A 14 -26.29 53.19 -25.12
CA ARG A 14 -27.51 53.93 -25.57
C ARG A 14 -28.74 53.02 -25.27
N ARG A 15 -29.94 53.47 -24.93
CA ARG A 15 -30.55 54.81 -24.74
C ARG A 15 -31.96 54.61 -24.13
N ARG A 16 -32.35 55.58 -23.27
CA ARG A 16 -33.64 56.33 -23.13
C ARG A 16 -34.98 55.57 -23.25
N GLY A 17 -36.05 55.87 -22.51
CA GLY A 17 -36.48 56.94 -21.57
C GLY A 17 -37.72 56.38 -20.85
N SER A 18 -38.38 56.96 -19.86
CA SER A 18 -38.75 58.36 -19.61
C SER A 18 -39.34 58.43 -18.17
N ARG A 19 -39.00 59.48 -17.42
CA ARG A 19 -39.75 59.98 -16.24
C ARG A 19 -40.98 60.80 -16.73
N PRO A 20 -41.84 61.45 -15.89
CA PRO A 20 -41.93 61.54 -14.41
C PRO A 20 -43.39 61.37 -13.88
N CYS A 21 -43.61 61.48 -12.56
CA CYS A 21 -44.47 62.50 -11.93
C CYS A 21 -44.82 62.17 -10.46
N PHE A 22 -44.54 63.14 -9.60
CA PHE A 22 -44.92 63.27 -8.19
C PHE A 22 -46.25 64.04 -8.13
N TRP A 23 -47.28 63.55 -7.45
CA TRP A 23 -48.44 64.37 -7.03
C TRP A 23 -48.90 63.96 -5.63
N SER A 24 -48.67 64.86 -4.69
CA SER A 24 -49.30 65.00 -3.38
C SER A 24 -50.63 65.75 -3.53
N TYR A 25 -51.70 65.40 -2.78
CA TYR A 25 -52.86 66.29 -2.47
C TYR A 25 -53.81 65.62 -1.44
N PRO A 26 -54.79 66.33 -0.83
CA PRO A 26 -54.77 66.70 0.59
C PRO A 26 -55.90 66.07 1.44
N ALA A 27 -55.84 66.30 2.75
CA ALA A 27 -56.96 66.12 3.67
C ALA A 27 -58.05 67.17 3.45
N ARG A 28 -59.33 66.76 3.50
CA ARG A 28 -60.48 67.60 3.91
C ARG A 28 -61.52 66.77 4.67
N PRO A 29 -62.22 67.39 5.64
CA PRO A 29 -63.13 66.74 6.57
C PRO A 29 -64.54 66.60 5.99
N MET A 30 -65.33 65.67 6.52
CA MET A 30 -66.79 65.71 6.42
C MET A 30 -67.40 65.49 7.79
N ASP A 31 -67.96 66.56 8.32
CA ASP A 31 -68.95 66.59 9.40
C ASP A 31 -70.32 66.17 8.84
N THR A 32 -70.97 65.19 9.46
CA THR A 32 -72.43 65.13 9.60
C THR A 32 -72.77 64.20 10.77
N PRO A 33 -73.45 64.68 11.83
CA PRO A 33 -73.89 63.84 12.94
C PRO A 33 -75.24 63.16 12.62
N ILE A 34 -75.31 61.85 12.88
CA ILE A 34 -76.57 61.07 12.94
C ILE A 34 -76.98 61.01 14.40
N GLN A 35 -78.21 61.43 14.71
CA GLN A 35 -78.78 61.37 16.05
C GLN A 35 -79.10 59.92 16.48
N PRO A 36 -78.73 59.49 17.70
CA PRO A 36 -79.26 58.27 18.29
C PRO A 36 -80.53 58.56 19.11
N GLU A 37 -81.64 57.94 18.71
CA GLU A 37 -82.85 57.82 19.50
C GLU A 37 -82.69 56.76 20.62
N SER A 38 -83.22 57.10 21.80
CA SER A 38 -83.45 56.27 23.00
C SER A 38 -82.23 55.77 23.81
N VAL A 39 -82.01 56.43 24.96
CA VAL A 39 -81.03 56.09 26.00
C VAL A 39 -81.77 55.44 27.18
N GLY A 40 -81.35 54.24 27.58
CA GLY A 40 -81.66 53.66 28.90
C GLY A 40 -80.52 53.97 29.88
N VAL A 41 -80.83 54.70 30.95
CA VAL A 41 -79.86 55.15 31.96
C VAL A 41 -79.76 54.15 33.13
N LEU A 42 -78.54 53.82 33.56
CA LEU A 42 -78.25 53.17 34.84
C LEU A 42 -77.56 54.18 35.77
N GLY A 43 -78.31 54.68 36.77
CA GLY A 43 -77.90 55.12 38.12
C GLY A 43 -76.74 56.10 38.34
N SER A 44 -77.04 57.22 39.03
CA SER A 44 -76.13 58.32 39.39
C SER A 44 -75.40 58.16 40.74
N ALA A 45 -74.18 58.70 40.85
CA ALA A 45 -73.64 59.30 42.07
C ALA A 45 -72.65 60.43 41.74
N LYS A 46 -72.73 61.54 42.50
CA LYS A 46 -72.11 62.86 42.27
C LYS A 46 -70.65 62.94 42.73
N GLY A 47 -69.83 63.73 42.03
CA GLY A 47 -68.53 64.26 42.50
C GLY A 47 -67.56 64.60 41.35
N PRO A 48 -66.93 65.79 41.27
CA PRO A 48 -66.25 66.25 40.06
C PRO A 48 -64.75 65.94 40.08
N ILE A 49 -64.18 65.43 38.97
CA ILE A 49 -62.74 65.52 38.69
C ILE A 49 -62.53 65.68 37.17
N GLU A 50 -61.68 66.64 36.84
CA GLU A 50 -61.32 67.17 35.52
C GLU A 50 -60.51 66.19 34.65
N GLY A 51 -60.72 66.31 33.33
CA GLY A 51 -59.71 66.21 32.26
C GLY A 51 -58.85 64.94 32.12
N CYS A 52 -59.20 64.05 31.17
CA CYS A 52 -58.24 63.47 30.22
C CYS A 52 -58.94 62.65 29.11
N THR A 53 -58.67 63.05 27.86
CA THR A 53 -59.13 62.43 26.61
C THR A 53 -58.32 61.17 26.28
N ASP A 54 -59.00 60.04 26.08
CA ASP A 54 -58.43 58.82 25.46
C ASP A 54 -59.57 57.89 24.99
N GLN A 55 -60.09 58.07 23.78
CA GLN A 55 -61.20 57.24 23.29
C GLN A 55 -60.73 55.82 22.94
N VAL A 56 -61.15 54.82 23.73
CA VAL A 56 -60.99 53.40 23.39
C VAL A 56 -62.26 52.90 22.68
N TRP A 57 -62.13 52.51 21.41
CA TRP A 57 -63.18 51.90 20.61
C TRP A 57 -63.11 50.37 20.70
N LEU A 58 -64.18 49.72 21.15
CA LEU A 58 -64.31 48.26 21.13
C LEU A 58 -65.20 47.85 19.95
N CYS A 59 -64.58 47.28 18.91
CA CYS A 59 -65.30 46.73 17.76
C CYS A 59 -65.16 45.20 17.78
N VAL A 60 -66.21 44.48 18.20
CA VAL A 60 -66.25 43.02 18.12
C VAL A 60 -66.88 42.64 16.78
N TYR A 61 -66.05 42.23 15.82
CA TYR A 61 -66.45 41.84 14.49
C TYR A 61 -66.50 40.30 14.37
N PHE A 62 -67.70 39.74 14.20
CA PHE A 62 -67.85 38.35 13.77
C PHE A 62 -68.16 38.33 12.27
N ARG A 63 -67.13 38.12 11.44
CA ARG A 63 -67.36 37.82 10.02
C ARG A 63 -66.32 36.87 9.42
N LYS A 64 -66.86 35.87 8.72
CA LYS A 64 -66.17 34.98 7.77
C LYS A 64 -65.29 35.79 6.81
N VAL A 65 -63.99 35.53 6.82
CA VAL A 65 -63.09 35.86 5.71
C VAL A 65 -62.47 34.57 5.19
N TRP A 66 -63.04 34.05 4.11
CA TRP A 66 -62.39 33.09 3.23
C TRP A 66 -62.75 33.46 1.79
N ARG A 67 -61.93 34.32 1.19
CA ARG A 67 -61.80 34.53 -0.27
C ARG A 67 -60.71 35.58 -0.50
N ALA A 68 -59.50 35.12 -0.84
CA ALA A 68 -58.57 35.78 -1.76
C ALA A 68 -57.14 35.18 -1.68
N VAL A 69 -56.97 33.87 -1.96
CA VAL A 69 -55.67 33.33 -2.43
C VAL A 69 -55.93 32.23 -3.46
N LYS A 70 -56.66 32.57 -4.53
CA LYS A 70 -56.84 31.64 -5.66
C LYS A 70 -56.61 32.25 -7.04
N ASN A 71 -55.95 33.42 -7.11
CA ASN A 71 -55.73 34.11 -8.38
C ASN A 71 -54.27 34.41 -8.73
N HIS A 72 -53.26 33.80 -8.10
CA HIS A 72 -51.85 33.90 -8.54
C HIS A 72 -51.11 32.54 -8.53
N SER A 73 -51.74 31.52 -9.11
CA SER A 73 -51.08 30.23 -9.42
C SER A 73 -51.49 29.72 -10.81
N GLY A 74 -51.40 30.62 -11.79
CA GLY A 74 -51.68 30.37 -13.21
C GLY A 74 -50.46 30.17 -14.10
N ALA A 75 -49.22 30.33 -13.60
CA ALA A 75 -48.02 30.20 -14.44
C ALA A 75 -46.89 29.51 -13.68
N LEU A 76 -47.04 28.20 -13.47
CA LEU A 76 -45.99 27.19 -13.23
C LEU A 76 -46.69 25.83 -13.17
N ARG A 77 -47.39 25.50 -14.24
CA ARG A 77 -47.88 24.15 -14.54
C ARG A 77 -47.10 23.70 -15.75
N ASP A 78 -46.02 22.97 -15.50
CA ASP A 78 -45.69 21.75 -16.23
C ASP A 78 -44.48 21.07 -15.58
N ARG A 79 -44.61 19.74 -15.43
CA ARG A 79 -43.68 18.78 -14.81
C ARG A 79 -43.72 18.67 -13.27
N CYS A 80 -44.65 17.86 -12.79
CA CYS A 80 -44.30 16.68 -11.99
C CYS A 80 -45.49 15.74 -11.92
N THR A 81 -45.41 14.65 -12.67
CA THR A 81 -46.31 13.50 -12.61
C THR A 81 -45.99 12.66 -11.39
N GLY A 82 -47.02 12.37 -10.58
CA GLY A 82 -46.98 11.30 -9.59
C GLY A 82 -46.94 11.78 -8.13
N CYS A 83 -48.08 12.20 -7.57
CA CYS A 83 -48.34 11.97 -6.16
C CYS A 83 -49.85 11.91 -5.88
N ASN A 84 -50.27 10.77 -5.35
CA ASN A 84 -51.65 10.37 -5.13
C ASN A 84 -52.15 10.90 -3.77
N VAL A 85 -52.41 12.21 -3.67
CA VAL A 85 -53.00 12.84 -2.47
C VAL A 85 -54.32 13.51 -2.84
N ARG A 86 -55.27 12.69 -3.30
CA ARG A 86 -56.68 13.09 -3.48
C ARG A 86 -57.56 12.03 -2.83
N ARG A 87 -57.83 12.18 -1.53
CA ARG A 87 -59.00 11.69 -0.78
C ARG A 87 -58.75 11.84 0.72
N ARG A 88 -58.96 13.04 1.29
CA ARG A 88 -59.23 13.22 2.74
C ARG A 88 -59.64 14.64 3.17
N LEU A 89 -60.41 15.37 2.36
CA LEU A 89 -60.97 16.66 2.77
C LEU A 89 -62.51 16.73 2.76
N ASP A 90 -63.22 15.62 2.52
CA ASP A 90 -64.69 15.59 2.45
C ASP A 90 -65.37 15.01 3.71
N ARG A 91 -64.81 15.18 4.91
CA ARG A 91 -65.43 14.60 6.13
C ARG A 91 -65.43 15.46 7.40
N TYR A 92 -65.57 16.77 7.27
CA TYR A 92 -66.09 17.59 8.37
C TYR A 92 -67.26 18.43 7.86
N ASN A 93 -68.40 17.75 7.71
CA ASN A 93 -69.71 18.36 7.62
C ASN A 93 -70.03 18.97 8.99
N ILE A 94 -69.45 20.13 9.29
CA ILE A 94 -69.80 20.92 10.47
C ILE A 94 -71.14 21.57 10.14
N GLN A 95 -72.23 20.95 10.60
CA GLN A 95 -73.49 21.64 10.81
C GLN A 95 -73.18 22.85 11.70
N LYS A 96 -73.14 24.03 11.10
CA LYS A 96 -72.66 25.25 11.75
C LYS A 96 -73.81 25.84 12.56
N ALA A 97 -74.06 25.30 13.74
CA ALA A 97 -74.72 26.06 14.79
C ALA A 97 -73.85 27.29 15.08
N GLU A 98 -74.38 28.49 14.91
CA GLU A 98 -73.66 29.72 15.26
C GLU A 98 -73.87 29.97 16.74
N GLU A 99 -73.02 29.37 17.56
CA GLU A 99 -72.99 29.64 19.00
C GLU A 99 -72.39 31.03 19.24
N MET A 100 -73.10 31.87 20.00
CA MET A 100 -72.76 33.27 20.20
C MET A 100 -72.78 33.63 21.69
N LEU A 101 -71.91 34.58 22.07
CA LEU A 101 -72.01 35.26 23.37
C LEU A 101 -73.40 35.88 23.49
N LYS A 102 -74.21 35.43 24.46
CA LYS A 102 -75.60 35.85 24.60
C LYS A 102 -75.75 37.00 25.58
N ARG A 103 -75.18 36.90 26.78
CA ARG A 103 -75.25 37.94 27.82
C ARG A 103 -74.13 37.81 28.86
N PHE A 104 -73.78 38.92 29.49
CA PHE A 104 -73.05 38.89 30.76
C PHE A 104 -74.09 38.76 31.89
N VAL A 105 -74.06 37.65 32.62
CA VAL A 105 -75.02 37.39 33.70
C VAL A 105 -74.62 38.19 34.95
N SER A 106 -73.35 38.15 35.32
CA SER A 106 -72.81 38.95 36.43
C SER A 106 -71.30 39.16 36.30
N ILE A 107 -70.82 40.33 36.74
CA ILE A 107 -69.39 40.66 36.85
C ILE A 107 -69.17 41.31 38.22
N LYS A 108 -68.42 40.65 39.09
CA LYS A 108 -68.17 41.10 40.46
C LYS A 108 -66.67 41.11 40.77
N GLY A 109 -66.20 42.17 41.42
CA GLY A 109 -64.84 42.29 41.96
C GLY A 109 -63.71 42.51 40.94
N VAL A 110 -64.03 42.99 39.74
CA VAL A 110 -63.04 43.24 38.66
C VAL A 110 -63.15 44.68 38.13
N GLY A 111 -62.08 45.45 38.32
CA GLY A 111 -61.95 46.85 37.90
C GLY A 111 -63.08 47.72 38.50
N PRO A 112 -63.76 48.55 37.69
CA PRO A 112 -64.89 49.35 38.17
C PRO A 112 -66.18 48.53 38.42
N TYR A 113 -66.20 47.23 38.06
CA TYR A 113 -67.35 46.36 38.27
C TYR A 113 -67.33 45.74 39.67
N SER A 114 -67.79 46.51 40.67
CA SER A 114 -67.91 46.03 42.05
C SER A 114 -69.00 44.95 42.17
N ASN A 115 -70.20 45.22 41.66
CA ASN A 115 -71.32 44.27 41.60
C ASN A 115 -72.25 44.59 40.41
N CYS A 116 -71.79 44.29 39.18
CA CYS A 116 -72.55 44.53 37.97
C CYS A 116 -73.36 43.28 37.59
N SER A 117 -74.67 43.41 37.39
CA SER A 117 -75.54 42.30 36.98
C SER A 117 -76.39 42.68 35.76
N PRO A 118 -75.79 42.77 34.56
CA PRO A 118 -76.46 43.24 33.35
C PRO A 118 -77.26 42.14 32.63
N GLY A 119 -77.82 41.18 33.37
CA GLY A 119 -78.45 39.98 32.81
C GLY A 119 -79.65 40.24 31.89
N ALA A 120 -80.22 41.43 31.88
CA ALA A 120 -81.29 41.84 30.96
C ALA A 120 -80.79 42.22 29.56
N VAL A 121 -79.48 42.50 29.38
CA VAL A 121 -78.91 42.97 28.12
C VAL A 121 -78.38 41.79 27.31
N GLU A 122 -78.94 41.60 26.11
CA GLU A 122 -78.52 40.55 25.19
C GLU A 122 -77.63 41.11 24.07
N PHE A 123 -76.52 40.41 23.80
CA PHE A 123 -75.69 40.66 22.63
C PHE A 123 -76.36 40.08 21.39
N ARG A 124 -76.12 40.75 20.26
CA ARG A 124 -76.48 40.30 18.91
C ARG A 124 -75.21 40.13 18.07
N LYS A 125 -75.35 39.59 16.85
CA LYS A 125 -74.23 39.32 15.91
C LYS A 125 -73.27 40.50 15.71
N THR A 126 -73.77 41.72 15.88
CA THR A 126 -72.95 42.94 15.97
C THR A 126 -73.48 43.75 17.14
N SER A 127 -72.61 44.04 18.10
CA SER A 127 -72.94 44.78 19.31
C SER A 127 -71.86 45.82 19.57
N LEU A 128 -72.27 47.07 19.80
CA LEU A 128 -71.36 48.16 20.14
C LEU A 128 -71.41 48.42 21.64
N VAL A 129 -70.29 48.23 22.32
CA VAL A 129 -70.13 48.58 23.74
C VAL A 129 -69.36 49.89 23.81
N PHE A 130 -70.03 50.94 24.29
CA PHE A 130 -69.44 52.26 24.47
C PHE A 130 -69.67 52.77 25.89
N GLY A 131 -68.87 53.74 26.29
CA GLY A 131 -68.91 54.34 27.62
C GLY A 131 -67.79 55.36 27.76
N LEU A 132 -67.86 56.22 28.77
CA LEU A 132 -66.79 57.17 29.06
C LEU A 132 -65.49 56.43 29.42
N ASN A 133 -64.38 57.17 29.45
CA ASN A 133 -63.15 56.64 30.01
C ASN A 133 -63.36 56.28 31.47
N THR A 134 -62.57 55.32 31.97
CA THR A 134 -62.66 54.73 33.31
C THR A 134 -63.89 53.85 33.59
N TYR A 135 -64.89 53.78 32.69
CA TYR A 135 -66.09 52.93 32.84
C TYR A 135 -65.86 51.42 32.55
N GLY A 136 -64.61 50.98 32.43
CA GLY A 136 -64.29 49.54 32.39
C GLY A 136 -64.27 48.87 31.02
N LYS A 137 -64.34 49.60 29.90
CA LYS A 137 -64.25 49.02 28.54
C LYS A 137 -63.03 48.10 28.35
N SER A 138 -61.85 48.58 28.72
CA SER A 138 -60.60 47.79 28.64
C SER A 138 -60.60 46.61 29.62
N THR A 139 -61.28 46.74 30.76
CA THR A 139 -61.47 45.65 31.72
C THR A 139 -62.34 44.55 31.11
N LEU A 140 -63.38 44.90 30.35
CA LEU A 140 -64.19 43.94 29.61
C LEU A 140 -63.38 43.22 28.52
N CYS A 141 -62.47 43.91 27.82
CA CYS A 141 -61.54 43.29 26.88
C CYS A 141 -60.65 42.25 27.56
N GLU A 142 -60.18 42.53 28.77
CA GLU A 142 -59.34 41.62 29.55
C GLU A 142 -60.11 40.36 29.95
N VAL A 143 -61.38 40.51 30.34
CA VAL A 143 -62.27 39.36 30.63
C VAL A 143 -62.42 38.48 29.39
N LEU A 144 -62.68 39.07 28.21
CA LEU A 144 -62.76 38.32 26.95
C LEU A 144 -61.42 37.73 26.51
N ARG A 145 -60.29 38.37 26.83
CA ARG A 145 -58.95 37.85 26.52
C ARG A 145 -58.58 36.67 27.40
N SER A 146 -58.95 36.73 28.67
CA SER A 146 -58.81 35.61 29.60
C SER A 146 -59.54 34.37 29.09
N LEU A 147 -60.70 34.54 28.44
CA LEU A 147 -61.40 33.45 27.76
C LEU A 147 -60.65 32.91 26.53
N GLU A 148 -59.95 33.75 25.77
CA GLU A 148 -59.19 33.33 24.58
C GLU A 148 -57.92 32.54 24.94
N ILE A 149 -57.19 32.98 25.96
CA ILE A 149 -55.86 32.46 26.32
C ILE A 149 -55.96 31.43 27.46
N GLY A 150 -57.03 31.46 28.25
CA GLY A 150 -57.19 30.63 29.44
C GLY A 150 -56.39 31.13 30.66
N ASP A 151 -55.89 32.38 30.61
CA ASP A 151 -55.06 33.01 31.65
C ASP A 151 -55.84 34.11 32.38
N THR A 152 -55.84 34.11 33.72
CA THR A 152 -56.55 35.09 34.56
C THR A 152 -55.65 36.22 35.08
N ALA A 153 -54.33 36.17 34.83
CA ALA A 153 -53.38 37.13 35.40
C ALA A 153 -53.74 38.61 35.10
N GLY A 154 -54.28 38.89 33.92
CA GLY A 154 -54.76 40.23 33.54
C GLY A 154 -56.01 40.70 34.29
N ILE A 155 -56.89 39.76 34.67
CA ILE A 155 -58.05 40.02 35.53
C ILE A 155 -57.59 40.24 36.97
N ASP A 156 -56.64 39.43 37.44
CA ASP A 156 -56.10 39.49 38.80
C ASP A 156 -55.39 40.82 39.09
N ALA A 157 -54.64 41.35 38.10
CA ALA A 157 -54.00 42.65 38.17
C ALA A 157 -54.98 43.84 38.29
N ARG A 158 -56.29 43.62 38.05
CA ARG A 158 -57.33 44.65 38.02
C ARG A 158 -58.37 44.47 39.13
N ALA A 159 -57.96 44.09 40.33
CA ALA A 159 -58.82 44.02 41.52
C ALA A 159 -59.61 45.32 41.81
N THR A 160 -60.90 45.23 42.16
CA THR A 160 -61.69 46.39 42.63
C THR A 160 -61.22 46.87 44.02
N ILE A 161 -61.25 48.19 44.25
CA ILE A 161 -60.88 48.87 45.51
C ILE A 161 -62.03 49.83 45.91
N PRO A 162 -62.43 50.00 47.20
CA PRO A 162 -61.97 49.32 48.43
C PRO A 162 -62.89 48.16 48.87
N GLY A 163 -62.29 47.02 49.24
CA GLY A 163 -62.96 45.90 49.91
C GLY A 163 -62.80 44.54 49.19
N PRO A 164 -62.64 43.42 49.92
CA PRO A 164 -62.47 42.08 49.33
C PRO A 164 -63.81 41.53 48.86
N VAL A 165 -64.28 41.98 47.70
CA VAL A 165 -65.43 41.36 47.03
C VAL A 165 -64.96 40.08 46.35
N ALA A 166 -65.55 38.93 46.70
CA ALA A 166 -65.26 37.66 46.05
C ALA A 166 -65.52 37.76 44.55
N ARG A 167 -64.48 37.50 43.74
CA ARG A 167 -64.53 37.64 42.29
C ARG A 167 -65.38 36.53 41.70
N SER A 168 -66.39 36.92 40.94
CA SER A 168 -67.19 36.00 40.16
C SER A 168 -67.62 36.68 38.87
N ILE A 169 -67.35 36.01 37.76
CA ILE A 169 -67.81 36.45 36.44
C ILE A 169 -68.66 35.31 35.90
N SER A 170 -69.88 35.60 35.47
CA SER A 170 -70.76 34.63 34.83
C SER A 170 -71.17 35.16 33.46
N ILE A 171 -70.88 34.38 32.43
CA ILE A 171 -71.09 34.71 31.03
C ILE A 171 -71.92 33.60 30.41
N SER A 172 -72.95 33.95 29.65
CA SER A 172 -73.81 32.98 28.99
C SER A 172 -73.59 32.98 27.49
N PHE A 173 -73.41 31.79 26.92
CA PHE A 173 -73.37 31.54 25.48
C PHE A 173 -74.65 30.79 25.06
N ALA A 174 -75.14 31.05 23.85
CA ALA A 174 -76.30 30.36 23.32
C ALA A 174 -76.04 29.93 21.88
N GLU A 175 -76.53 28.74 21.53
CA GLU A 175 -76.75 28.32 20.15
C GLU A 175 -78.11 28.81 19.65
N ASP A 176 -78.20 29.17 18.37
CA ASP A 176 -79.47 29.51 17.72
C ASP A 176 -80.47 28.34 17.87
N GLY A 177 -81.44 28.47 18.78
CA GLY A 177 -82.49 27.47 19.03
C GLY A 177 -82.24 26.47 20.16
N ALA A 178 -81.15 26.59 20.94
CA ALA A 178 -80.88 25.76 22.13
C ALA A 178 -80.79 26.59 23.43
N GLY A 179 -80.77 25.92 24.58
CA GLY A 179 -80.69 26.54 25.91
C GLY A 179 -79.36 27.26 26.17
N GLU A 180 -79.38 28.23 27.09
CA GLU A 180 -78.20 29.01 27.49
C GLU A 180 -77.18 28.17 28.28
N VAL A 181 -75.90 28.22 27.88
CA VAL A 181 -74.77 27.57 28.55
C VAL A 181 -73.97 28.60 29.35
N PRO A 182 -73.97 28.52 30.70
CA PRO A 182 -73.21 29.44 31.54
C PRO A 182 -71.75 29.00 31.66
N LEU A 183 -70.84 29.97 31.52
CA LEU A 183 -69.42 29.87 31.79
C LEU A 183 -69.08 30.79 32.96
N VAL A 184 -68.54 30.23 34.04
CA VAL A 184 -68.36 30.95 35.30
C VAL A 184 -66.89 30.96 35.69
N LEU A 185 -66.32 32.15 35.93
CA LEU A 185 -65.04 32.32 36.59
C LEU A 185 -65.25 32.29 38.11
N LYS A 186 -64.70 31.26 38.76
CA LYS A 186 -64.60 31.12 40.22
C LYS A 186 -63.19 30.63 40.55
N GLU A 187 -62.63 31.05 41.69
CA GLU A 187 -61.34 30.52 42.19
C GLU A 187 -60.18 30.60 41.17
N ALA A 188 -60.11 31.71 40.41
CA ALA A 188 -59.09 31.98 39.38
C ALA A 188 -59.05 30.98 38.20
N ALA A 189 -60.14 30.25 37.95
CA ALA A 189 -60.29 29.41 36.76
C ALA A 189 -61.69 29.55 36.14
N TRP A 190 -61.76 29.40 34.81
CA TRP A 190 -63.03 29.32 34.10
C TRP A 190 -63.64 27.93 34.26
N HIS A 191 -64.95 27.85 34.50
CA HIS A 191 -65.67 26.60 34.65
C HIS A 191 -66.86 26.54 33.68
N PRO A 192 -66.90 25.53 32.78
CA PRO A 192 -65.88 24.49 32.54
C PRO A 192 -64.52 25.05 32.05
N ALA A 193 -63.42 24.32 32.35
CA ALA A 193 -62.01 24.73 32.14
C ALA A 193 -61.61 25.01 30.69
N SER A 194 -62.42 24.53 29.74
CA SER A 194 -62.35 24.95 28.35
C SER A 194 -63.72 25.53 28.02
N PRO A 195 -63.79 26.72 27.40
CA PRO A 195 -65.03 27.26 26.86
C PRO A 195 -65.43 26.44 25.62
N GLY A 196 -65.66 25.13 25.77
CA GLY A 196 -66.15 24.20 24.77
C GLY A 196 -65.77 24.52 23.30
N PRO A 197 -66.74 24.49 22.36
CA PRO A 197 -66.54 24.87 20.96
C PRO A 197 -66.41 26.39 20.70
N PHE A 198 -66.49 27.23 21.73
CA PHE A 198 -66.54 28.68 21.61
C PHE A 198 -65.15 29.27 21.27
N ARG A 199 -65.01 29.87 20.09
CA ARG A 199 -63.77 30.56 19.67
C ARG A 199 -63.89 32.07 19.86
N VAL A 200 -63.32 32.57 20.96
CA VAL A 200 -63.17 34.01 21.21
C VAL A 200 -61.84 34.49 20.63
N ARG A 201 -61.85 35.61 19.91
CA ARG A 201 -60.64 36.30 19.42
C ARG A 201 -60.73 37.77 19.78
N VAL A 202 -59.72 38.30 20.47
CA VAL A 202 -59.70 39.68 20.97
C VAL A 202 -58.68 40.51 20.20
N PHE A 203 -59.17 41.49 19.43
CA PHE A 203 -58.36 42.44 18.67
C PHE A 203 -58.10 43.72 19.47
N ASP A 204 -57.21 43.51 20.42
CA ASP A 204 -56.47 44.44 21.25
C ASP A 204 -55.67 45.63 20.74
N THR A 205 -55.52 46.71 21.51
CA THR A 205 -54.32 47.57 21.42
C THR A 205 -53.04 46.77 21.73
N GLY A 206 -53.08 45.83 22.69
CA GLY A 206 -51.99 44.89 22.96
C GLY A 206 -51.72 43.91 21.81
N PHE A 207 -52.75 43.42 21.12
CA PHE A 207 -52.59 42.60 19.91
C PHE A 207 -51.86 43.39 18.79
N VAL A 208 -52.25 44.65 18.59
CA VAL A 208 -51.66 45.53 17.59
C VAL A 208 -50.19 45.81 17.90
N SER A 209 -49.82 46.09 19.15
CA SER A 209 -48.42 46.40 19.50
C SER A 209 -47.46 45.20 19.31
N ARG A 210 -47.93 43.96 19.49
CA ARG A 210 -47.10 42.75 19.39
C ARG A 210 -46.92 42.24 17.95
N ASN A 211 -47.93 42.39 17.10
CA ASN A 211 -47.98 41.71 15.80
C ASN A 211 -48.02 42.67 14.61
N LEU A 212 -48.29 43.96 14.83
CA LEU A 212 -48.39 44.99 13.80
C LEU A 212 -47.42 46.13 14.13
N PHE A 213 -46.89 46.80 13.11
CA PHE A 213 -45.99 47.94 13.31
C PHE A 213 -46.78 49.18 13.77
N ALA A 214 -47.03 49.30 15.08
CA ALA A 214 -47.61 50.51 15.66
C ALA A 214 -46.50 51.38 16.28
N GLY A 215 -45.90 52.26 15.46
CA GLY A 215 -44.89 53.24 15.88
C GLY A 215 -43.54 53.13 15.14
N ALA A 216 -42.80 54.24 15.07
CA ALA A 216 -41.65 54.45 14.18
C ALA A 216 -40.38 53.59 14.46
N ARG A 217 -40.42 52.62 15.37
CA ARG A 217 -39.31 51.68 15.62
C ARG A 217 -39.75 50.25 15.41
N ALA A 218 -39.39 49.68 14.27
CA ALA A 218 -39.52 48.26 13.98
C ALA A 218 -38.28 47.50 14.48
N GLU A 219 -38.42 46.75 15.57
CA GLU A 219 -37.36 45.86 16.05
C GLU A 219 -37.24 44.58 15.21
N ARG A 220 -36.09 43.90 15.30
CA ARG A 220 -35.83 42.63 14.61
C ARG A 220 -36.81 41.53 15.05
N SER A 221 -37.18 41.52 16.33
CA SER A 221 -38.23 40.70 16.92
C SER A 221 -39.58 40.87 16.18
N ASN A 222 -39.97 42.11 15.87
CA ASN A 222 -41.21 42.41 15.15
C ASN A 222 -41.17 41.92 13.69
N LYS A 223 -40.01 41.99 13.02
CA LYS A 223 -39.84 41.45 11.66
C LYS A 223 -39.91 39.92 11.64
N GLU A 224 -39.31 39.26 12.63
CA GLU A 224 -39.37 37.81 12.77
C GLU A 224 -40.78 37.32 13.15
N ALA A 225 -41.46 38.02 14.07
CA ALA A 225 -42.85 37.75 14.45
C ALA A 225 -43.82 37.97 13.28
N LEU A 226 -43.66 39.06 12.51
CA LEU A 226 -44.45 39.31 11.32
C LEU A 226 -44.19 38.26 10.22
N SER A 227 -42.94 37.88 10.00
CA SER A 227 -42.60 36.85 9.01
C SER A 227 -43.20 35.49 9.42
N ARG A 228 -43.17 35.15 10.71
CA ARG A 228 -43.84 33.96 11.27
C ARG A 228 -45.36 34.03 11.14
N PHE A 229 -45.95 35.22 11.33
CA PHE A 229 -47.37 35.46 11.13
C PHE A 229 -47.79 35.26 9.66
N VAL A 230 -47.03 35.80 8.71
CA VAL A 230 -47.31 35.70 7.26
C VAL A 230 -47.15 34.27 6.74
N LEU A 231 -46.13 33.53 7.21
CA LEU A 231 -45.88 32.14 6.81
C LEU A 231 -46.85 31.14 7.45
N GLY A 232 -47.49 31.52 8.55
CA GLY A 232 -48.32 30.63 9.35
C GLY A 232 -47.52 29.52 10.04
N GLU A 233 -48.20 28.77 10.91
CA GLU A 233 -47.56 27.73 11.73
C GLU A 233 -46.86 26.64 10.88
N GLN A 234 -47.42 26.29 9.72
CA GLN A 234 -46.84 25.27 8.84
C GLN A 234 -45.55 25.74 8.14
N GLY A 235 -45.49 26.99 7.66
CA GLY A 235 -44.29 27.51 6.99
C GLY A 235 -43.10 27.68 7.93
N VAL A 236 -43.35 28.01 9.19
CA VAL A 236 -42.31 28.10 10.23
C VAL A 236 -41.77 26.71 10.58
N ARG A 237 -42.62 25.68 10.65
CA ARG A 237 -42.18 24.29 10.88
C ARG A 237 -41.25 23.80 9.77
N GLN A 238 -41.64 23.96 8.51
CA GLN A 238 -40.83 23.54 7.36
C GLN A 238 -39.49 24.28 7.27
N ALA A 239 -39.45 25.58 7.57
CA ALA A 239 -38.20 26.35 7.58
C ALA A 239 -37.21 25.84 8.65
N ASN A 240 -37.72 25.47 9.83
CA ASN A 240 -36.91 24.89 10.89
C ASN A 240 -36.37 23.49 10.52
N GLU A 241 -37.19 22.66 9.86
CA GLU A 241 -36.79 21.34 9.35
C GLU A 241 -35.66 21.46 8.32
N ILE A 242 -35.78 22.37 7.34
CA ILE A 242 -34.73 22.62 6.34
C ILE A 242 -33.43 23.08 7.00
N ALA A 243 -33.51 23.97 7.98
CA ALA A 243 -32.33 24.44 8.73
C ALA A 243 -31.65 23.29 9.50
N ALA A 244 -32.44 22.40 10.11
CA ALA A 244 -31.94 21.20 10.77
C ALA A 244 -31.25 20.24 9.79
N PHE A 245 -31.87 19.94 8.64
CA PHE A 245 -31.27 19.09 7.61
C PHE A 245 -29.98 19.67 7.03
N ARG A 246 -29.91 20.98 6.80
CA ARG A 246 -28.68 21.65 6.35
C ARG A 246 -27.53 21.50 7.35
N LYS A 247 -27.84 21.62 8.64
CA LYS A 247 -26.85 21.43 9.71
C LYS A 247 -26.35 19.98 9.75
N GLN A 248 -27.26 19.01 9.67
CA GLN A 248 -26.90 17.58 9.59
C GLN A 248 -26.01 17.29 8.38
N LEU A 249 -26.36 17.79 7.18
CA LEU A 249 -25.59 17.59 5.97
C LEU A 249 -24.16 18.16 6.08
N ALA A 250 -24.00 19.32 6.71
CA ALA A 250 -22.69 19.92 6.94
C ALA A 250 -21.83 19.07 7.91
N GLU A 251 -22.43 18.56 8.98
CA GLU A 251 -21.77 17.67 9.95
C GLU A 251 -21.36 16.34 9.31
N THR A 252 -22.24 15.70 8.53
CA THR A 252 -21.94 14.46 7.80
C THR A 252 -20.82 14.66 6.78
N LYS A 253 -20.84 15.77 6.03
CA LYS A 253 -19.75 16.09 5.07
C LYS A 253 -18.42 16.32 5.77
N LYS A 254 -18.40 16.96 6.94
CA LYS A 254 -17.19 17.16 7.74
C LYS A 254 -16.64 15.81 8.23
N GLY A 255 -17.51 14.93 8.74
CA GLY A 255 -17.14 13.58 9.16
C GLY A 255 -16.56 12.74 8.01
N LEU A 256 -17.21 12.76 6.84
CA LEU A 256 -16.69 12.06 5.65
C LEU A 256 -15.30 12.54 5.23
N ARG A 257 -15.06 13.85 5.23
CA ARG A 257 -13.75 14.41 4.88
C ARG A 257 -12.65 13.95 5.85
N GLN A 258 -12.95 13.91 7.15
CA GLN A 258 -11.99 13.44 8.16
C GLN A 258 -11.68 11.95 7.99
N ILE A 259 -12.69 11.12 7.70
CA ILE A 259 -12.51 9.69 7.42
C ILE A 259 -11.69 9.48 6.13
N HIS A 260 -11.96 10.27 5.09
CA HIS A 260 -11.22 10.18 3.83
C HIS A 260 -9.74 10.58 3.99
N GLU A 261 -9.44 11.60 4.81
CA GLU A 261 -8.06 12.00 5.10
C GLU A 261 -7.28 10.89 5.82
N GLN A 262 -7.92 10.16 6.74
CA GLN A 262 -7.29 9.02 7.43
C GLN A 262 -7.00 7.83 6.48
N LEU A 263 -7.71 7.76 5.35
CA LEU A 263 -7.60 6.69 4.36
C LEU A 263 -6.90 7.13 3.07
N LYS A 264 -6.29 8.33 3.00
CA LYS A 264 -5.83 8.92 1.73
C LYS A 264 -4.80 8.08 0.96
N ASP A 265 -3.96 7.31 1.66
CA ASP A 265 -2.91 6.49 1.03
C ASP A 265 -3.38 5.06 0.71
N VAL A 266 -4.67 4.80 0.92
CA VAL A 266 -5.33 3.56 0.52
C VAL A 266 -5.96 3.83 -0.85
N GLY A 267 -5.44 3.20 -1.90
CA GLY A 267 -5.87 3.47 -3.28
C GLY A 267 -7.38 3.35 -3.48
N ASP A 268 -7.89 2.12 -3.52
CA ASP A 268 -9.34 1.86 -3.57
C ASP A 268 -9.91 1.70 -2.15
N VAL A 269 -10.57 2.76 -1.68
CA VAL A 269 -11.15 2.83 -0.33
C VAL A 269 -12.29 1.83 -0.15
N ASP A 270 -13.13 1.61 -1.17
CA ASP A 270 -14.26 0.70 -1.09
C ASP A 270 -13.77 -0.76 -1.05
N ALA A 271 -12.79 -1.11 -1.89
CA ALA A 271 -12.15 -2.42 -1.85
C ALA A 271 -11.41 -2.68 -0.53
N PHE A 272 -10.72 -1.68 0.00
CA PHE A 272 -10.05 -1.78 1.30
C PHE A 272 -11.02 -2.01 2.45
N VAL A 273 -12.11 -1.25 2.51
CA VAL A 273 -13.14 -1.42 3.56
C VAL A 273 -13.81 -2.79 3.44
N GLY A 274 -14.04 -3.27 2.22
CA GLY A 274 -14.59 -4.60 1.94
C GLY A 274 -13.67 -5.78 2.23
N MET A 275 -12.37 -5.55 2.46
CA MET A 275 -11.39 -6.58 2.76
C MET A 275 -11.71 -7.27 4.09
N LYS A 276 -11.87 -8.59 4.05
CA LYS A 276 -12.02 -9.45 5.23
C LYS A 276 -10.64 -9.94 5.66
N ILE A 277 -10.32 -9.77 6.94
CA ILE A 277 -9.06 -10.24 7.53
C ILE A 277 -9.43 -11.14 8.68
N GLU A 278 -9.12 -12.43 8.53
CA GLU A 278 -9.35 -13.46 9.54
C GLU A 278 -8.12 -13.62 10.45
N GLN A 279 -6.95 -13.18 9.98
CA GLN A 279 -5.67 -13.27 10.67
C GLN A 279 -5.53 -12.19 11.76
N THR A 280 -4.81 -12.51 12.82
CA THR A 280 -4.46 -11.56 13.88
C THR A 280 -3.28 -10.66 13.47
N GLU A 281 -3.10 -9.55 14.17
CA GLU A 281 -1.93 -8.67 13.98
C GLU A 281 -0.61 -9.42 14.23
N ALA A 282 -0.58 -10.34 15.20
CA ALA A 282 0.59 -11.15 15.50
C ALA A 282 0.94 -12.10 14.35
N GLU A 283 -0.06 -12.77 13.76
CA GLU A 283 0.14 -13.68 12.62
C GLU A 283 0.69 -12.94 11.39
N LEU A 284 0.14 -11.78 11.05
CA LEU A 284 0.62 -10.97 9.93
C LEU A 284 2.04 -10.42 10.16
N ASN A 285 2.38 -10.09 11.41
CA ASN A 285 3.74 -9.66 11.74
C ASN A 285 4.76 -10.82 11.65
N GLU A 286 4.37 -12.05 12.03
CA GLU A 286 5.21 -13.23 11.80
C GLU A 286 5.37 -13.57 10.32
N GLU A 287 4.35 -13.35 9.47
CA GLU A 287 4.48 -13.46 8.02
C GLU A 287 5.39 -12.38 7.42
N LEU A 288 5.34 -11.16 7.95
CA LEU A 288 6.14 -10.02 7.48
C LEU A 288 7.64 -10.15 7.83
N ARG A 289 7.95 -10.79 8.95
CA ARG A 289 9.33 -10.93 9.47
C ARG A 289 10.29 -11.61 8.47
N PRO A 290 10.01 -12.81 7.90
CA PRO A 290 10.90 -13.43 6.93
C PRO A 290 11.00 -12.64 5.62
N ILE A 291 9.90 -12.02 5.14
CA ILE A 291 9.89 -11.23 3.90
C ILE A 291 10.77 -10.00 4.03
N SER A 292 10.65 -9.26 5.14
CA SER A 292 11.46 -8.08 5.39
C SER A 292 12.95 -8.43 5.56
N ALA A 293 13.26 -9.55 6.22
CA ALA A 293 14.62 -10.06 6.33
C ALA A 293 15.22 -10.44 4.96
N ASP A 294 14.47 -11.17 4.12
CA ASP A 294 14.90 -11.58 2.77
C ASP A 294 15.07 -10.36 1.85
N LEU A 295 14.18 -9.37 1.92
CA LEU A 295 14.30 -8.12 1.16
C LEU A 295 15.58 -7.36 1.52
N LEU A 296 15.91 -7.26 2.82
CA LEU A 296 17.15 -6.64 3.28
C LEU A 296 18.40 -7.44 2.84
N GLN A 297 18.32 -8.77 2.83
CA GLN A 297 19.39 -9.63 2.34
C GLN A 297 19.61 -9.45 0.83
N LYS A 298 18.56 -9.54 0.02
CA LYS A 298 18.66 -9.39 -1.44
C LYS A 298 19.12 -8.01 -1.87
N ARG A 299 18.74 -6.94 -1.15
CA ARG A 299 19.29 -5.59 -1.38
C ARG A 299 20.80 -5.53 -1.14
N ARG A 300 21.29 -6.13 -0.06
CA ARG A 300 22.74 -6.24 0.20
C ARG A 300 23.45 -7.05 -0.86
N SER A 301 22.86 -8.15 -1.33
CA SER A 301 23.38 -8.92 -2.47
C SER A 301 23.40 -8.12 -3.78
N LEU A 302 22.44 -7.20 -3.98
CA LEU A 302 22.42 -6.30 -5.13
C LEU A 302 23.54 -5.25 -5.08
N GLU A 303 23.95 -4.80 -3.89
CA GLU A 303 25.07 -3.88 -3.73
C GLU A 303 26.41 -4.57 -4.06
N THR A 304 26.54 -5.84 -3.72
CA THR A 304 27.77 -6.63 -3.90
C THR A 304 27.75 -7.54 -5.13
N TYR A 305 26.73 -7.46 -5.99
CA TYR A 305 26.54 -8.41 -7.09
C TYR A 305 27.76 -8.49 -8.03
N GLN A 306 28.41 -7.36 -8.31
CA GLN A 306 29.58 -7.32 -9.20
C GLN A 306 30.76 -8.09 -8.62
N SER A 307 30.97 -8.03 -7.30
CA SER A 307 32.05 -8.79 -6.65
C SER A 307 31.74 -10.29 -6.65
N ILE A 308 30.47 -10.69 -6.52
CA ILE A 308 30.06 -12.10 -6.62
C ILE A 308 30.26 -12.62 -8.05
N GLN A 309 29.90 -11.83 -9.08
CA GLN A 309 30.07 -12.23 -10.47
C GLN A 309 31.55 -12.38 -10.85
N SER A 310 32.42 -11.49 -10.34
CA SER A 310 33.85 -11.47 -10.67
C SER A 310 34.70 -12.51 -9.91
N ARG A 311 34.15 -13.21 -8.90
CA ARG A 311 34.86 -14.31 -8.22
C ARG A 311 35.33 -15.34 -9.24
N SER A 312 36.50 -15.92 -9.04
CA SER A 312 36.98 -16.99 -9.93
C SER A 312 36.15 -18.27 -9.75
N VAL A 313 36.28 -19.17 -10.73
CA VAL A 313 35.80 -20.56 -10.65
C VAL A 313 37.01 -21.49 -10.54
N LEU A 314 36.78 -22.75 -10.19
CA LEU A 314 37.86 -23.72 -10.01
C LEU A 314 38.47 -24.08 -11.36
N ALA A 315 39.79 -24.32 -11.36
CA ALA A 315 40.55 -24.72 -12.54
C ALA A 315 40.91 -26.20 -12.48
N ALA A 316 40.79 -26.91 -13.62
CA ALA A 316 41.20 -28.29 -13.76
C ALA A 316 42.72 -28.45 -13.55
N ILE A 317 43.12 -29.62 -13.07
CA ILE A 317 44.51 -30.03 -12.92
C ILE A 317 44.94 -30.76 -14.20
N SER A 318 46.20 -30.53 -14.61
CA SER A 318 46.83 -31.21 -15.73
C SER A 318 47.12 -32.67 -15.42
N GLU A 319 46.90 -33.54 -16.41
CA GLU A 319 47.29 -34.95 -16.33
C GLU A 319 48.82 -35.11 -16.20
N PRO A 320 49.30 -36.19 -15.56
CA PRO A 320 50.71 -36.58 -15.57
C PRO A 320 51.25 -36.66 -17.00
N VAL A 321 52.48 -36.19 -17.20
CA VAL A 321 53.20 -36.37 -18.46
C VAL A 321 54.03 -37.65 -18.39
N GLY A 322 53.85 -38.53 -19.36
CA GLY A 322 54.63 -39.75 -19.54
C GLY A 322 53.77 -40.92 -20.00
N ASP A 323 54.42 -41.93 -20.57
CA ASP A 323 53.77 -43.17 -20.99
C ASP A 323 54.62 -44.40 -20.69
N VAL A 324 53.96 -45.55 -20.69
CA VAL A 324 54.60 -46.85 -20.47
C VAL A 324 55.36 -47.29 -21.74
N ALA A 325 54.86 -46.91 -22.92
CA ALA A 325 55.39 -47.31 -24.21
C ALA A 325 56.86 -46.87 -24.41
N THR A 326 57.24 -45.69 -23.94
CA THR A 326 58.63 -45.19 -24.03
C THR A 326 59.61 -46.09 -23.26
N PHE A 327 59.21 -46.59 -22.09
CA PHE A 327 60.03 -47.53 -21.32
C PHE A 327 60.02 -48.95 -21.89
N GLU A 328 58.92 -49.39 -22.50
CA GLU A 328 58.87 -50.64 -23.27
C GLU A 328 59.80 -50.59 -24.49
N GLN A 329 59.84 -49.45 -25.20
CA GLN A 329 60.79 -49.21 -26.29
C GLN A 329 62.24 -49.25 -25.81
N LEU A 330 62.55 -48.62 -24.67
CA LEU A 330 63.87 -48.73 -24.04
C LEU A 330 64.23 -50.19 -23.75
N ASN A 331 63.32 -50.97 -23.16
CA ASN A 331 63.54 -52.40 -22.92
C ASN A 331 63.82 -53.16 -24.22
N GLY A 332 63.11 -52.84 -25.31
CA GLY A 332 63.40 -53.36 -26.64
C GLY A 332 64.81 -53.04 -27.12
N LEU A 333 65.31 -51.83 -26.89
CA LEU A 333 66.69 -51.43 -27.23
C LEU A 333 67.74 -52.13 -26.35
N LEU A 334 67.47 -52.26 -25.05
CA LEU A 334 68.36 -52.93 -24.10
C LEU A 334 68.56 -54.42 -24.44
N GLN A 335 67.49 -55.09 -24.83
CA GLN A 335 67.47 -56.52 -25.18
C GLN A 335 67.95 -56.81 -26.61
N GLN A 336 68.20 -55.79 -27.45
CA GLN A 336 68.77 -56.03 -28.77
C GLN A 336 70.20 -56.55 -28.66
N SER A 337 70.39 -57.81 -29.05
CA SER A 337 71.72 -58.39 -29.27
C SER A 337 72.30 -57.89 -30.60
N LEU A 338 73.55 -57.43 -30.56
CA LEU A 338 74.33 -57.19 -31.78
C LEU A 338 75.27 -58.36 -32.07
N LYS A 339 74.85 -59.61 -31.79
CA LYS A 339 75.58 -60.79 -32.28
C LYS A 339 75.71 -60.68 -33.80
N GLY A 340 76.95 -60.54 -34.28
CA GLY A 340 77.25 -60.55 -35.71
C GLY A 340 76.78 -61.86 -36.34
N SER A 341 76.40 -61.82 -37.61
CA SER A 341 76.00 -62.98 -38.42
C SER A 341 77.08 -64.05 -38.60
N HIS A 342 78.29 -63.82 -38.08
CA HIS A 342 79.48 -64.65 -38.24
C HIS A 342 80.00 -65.16 -36.89
N ASP A 343 79.41 -66.26 -36.39
CA ASP A 343 79.75 -66.86 -35.08
C ASP A 343 81.25 -67.17 -34.91
N ALA A 344 81.94 -67.56 -35.99
CA ALA A 344 83.38 -67.82 -35.98
C ALA A 344 84.22 -66.54 -35.78
N ALA A 345 83.84 -65.45 -36.44
CA ALA A 345 84.48 -64.15 -36.29
C ALA A 345 84.26 -63.57 -34.89
N ALA A 346 83.04 -63.74 -34.35
CA ALA A 346 82.69 -63.34 -32.99
C ALA A 346 83.49 -64.11 -31.92
N LEU A 347 83.67 -65.43 -32.08
CA LEU A 347 84.45 -66.24 -31.15
C LEU A 347 85.92 -65.82 -31.15
N ARG A 348 86.49 -65.57 -32.33
CA ARG A 348 87.88 -65.14 -32.48
C ARG A 348 88.14 -63.76 -31.88
N LEU A 349 87.21 -62.82 -32.06
CA LEU A 349 87.25 -61.50 -31.44
C LEU A 349 87.23 -61.61 -29.91
N LYS A 350 86.32 -62.42 -29.36
CA LYS A 350 86.23 -62.66 -27.91
C LYS A 350 87.50 -63.28 -27.34
N GLN A 351 88.08 -64.25 -28.03
CA GLN A 351 89.33 -64.87 -27.61
C GLN A 351 90.46 -63.82 -27.54
N HIS A 352 90.65 -63.05 -28.61
CA HIS A 352 91.65 -61.97 -28.65
C HIS A 352 91.42 -60.94 -27.53
N ALA A 353 90.18 -60.51 -27.33
CA ALA A 353 89.82 -59.57 -26.27
C ALA A 353 90.13 -60.14 -24.87
N SER A 354 89.87 -61.43 -24.63
CA SER A 354 90.15 -62.07 -23.34
C SER A 354 91.64 -62.26 -23.07
N GLU A 355 92.44 -62.54 -24.10
CA GLU A 355 93.88 -62.80 -23.97
C GLU A 355 94.70 -61.51 -23.86
N HIS A 356 94.30 -60.45 -24.56
CA HIS A 356 95.11 -59.23 -24.71
C HIS A 356 94.46 -57.97 -24.15
N MET A 357 93.16 -58.01 -23.84
CA MET A 357 92.40 -56.85 -23.39
C MET A 357 91.54 -57.13 -22.16
N ALA A 358 91.93 -58.08 -21.31
CA ALA A 358 91.19 -58.47 -20.11
C ALA A 358 90.88 -57.31 -19.15
N HIS A 359 91.70 -56.25 -19.16
CA HIS A 359 91.51 -55.05 -18.32
C HIS A 359 90.78 -53.90 -19.05
N ALA A 360 90.49 -54.04 -20.34
CA ALA A 360 89.78 -53.01 -21.10
C ALA A 360 88.29 -53.02 -20.73
N ARG A 361 87.72 -51.83 -20.49
CA ARG A 361 86.29 -51.69 -20.19
C ARG A 361 85.39 -52.03 -21.39
N ASN A 362 85.86 -51.74 -22.61
CA ASN A 362 85.14 -52.00 -23.86
C ASN A 362 86.12 -52.39 -24.97
N PRO A 363 86.65 -53.64 -24.95
CA PRO A 363 87.62 -54.11 -25.93
C PRO A 363 87.06 -54.13 -27.36
N GLU A 364 85.79 -54.55 -27.52
CA GLU A 364 85.15 -54.59 -28.85
C GLU A 364 84.96 -53.19 -29.44
N GLY A 365 84.57 -52.20 -28.65
CA GLY A 365 84.46 -50.81 -29.09
C GLY A 365 85.80 -50.20 -29.49
N TRP A 366 86.88 -50.55 -28.79
CA TRP A 366 88.24 -50.13 -29.16
C TRP A 366 88.67 -50.76 -30.49
N ILE A 367 88.42 -52.06 -30.68
CA ILE A 367 88.77 -52.77 -31.92
C ILE A 367 87.97 -52.20 -33.10
N ASN A 368 86.67 -51.95 -32.93
CA ASN A 368 85.84 -51.34 -33.96
C ASN A 368 86.32 -49.92 -34.32
N ALA A 369 86.62 -49.09 -33.32
CA ALA A 369 87.18 -47.76 -33.56
C ALA A 369 88.53 -47.84 -34.28
N GLY A 370 89.41 -48.75 -33.86
CA GLY A 370 90.72 -48.99 -34.47
C GLY A 370 90.62 -49.43 -35.94
N LEU A 371 89.65 -50.28 -36.29
CA LEU A 371 89.39 -50.67 -37.68
C LEU A 371 89.05 -49.49 -38.58
N ASN A 372 88.30 -48.51 -38.08
CA ASN A 372 87.97 -47.31 -38.85
C ASN A 372 89.20 -46.44 -39.15
N TYR A 373 90.27 -46.57 -38.36
CA TYR A 373 91.55 -45.89 -38.59
C TYR A 373 92.57 -46.75 -39.35
N ALA A 374 92.28 -48.04 -39.57
CA ALA A 374 93.13 -48.97 -40.30
C ALA A 374 92.93 -48.86 -41.83
N SER A 375 93.01 -47.65 -42.37
CA SER A 375 92.84 -47.36 -43.81
C SER A 375 94.12 -47.55 -44.64
N SER A 376 95.29 -47.69 -44.00
CA SER A 376 96.59 -47.96 -44.62
C SER A 376 97.02 -49.42 -44.43
N GLU A 377 97.95 -49.91 -45.28
CA GLU A 377 98.54 -51.25 -45.12
C GLU A 377 99.38 -51.40 -43.84
N ASN A 378 99.75 -50.28 -43.21
CA ASN A 378 100.48 -50.24 -41.94
C ASN A 378 99.55 -49.87 -40.78
N CYS A 379 99.81 -50.45 -39.61
CA CYS A 379 99.14 -50.15 -38.36
C CYS A 379 99.38 -48.70 -37.93
N PRO A 380 98.34 -47.90 -37.64
CA PRO A 380 98.48 -46.48 -37.28
C PRO A 380 99.14 -46.26 -35.90
N PHE A 381 99.32 -47.31 -35.09
CA PHE A 381 99.90 -47.20 -33.75
C PHE A 381 101.39 -47.55 -33.72
N CYS A 382 101.79 -48.66 -34.33
CA CYS A 382 103.16 -49.17 -34.28
C CYS A 382 103.88 -49.16 -35.63
N GLU A 383 103.24 -48.65 -36.69
CA GLU A 383 103.77 -48.56 -38.07
C GLU A 383 104.09 -49.90 -38.74
N GLN A 384 103.84 -51.03 -38.08
CA GLN A 384 104.06 -52.36 -38.64
C GLN A 384 103.02 -52.69 -39.72
N PRO A 385 103.39 -53.42 -40.79
CA PRO A 385 102.45 -53.92 -41.78
C PRO A 385 101.35 -54.77 -41.14
N LEU A 386 100.08 -54.49 -41.45
CA LEU A 386 98.92 -55.25 -40.97
C LEU A 386 98.91 -56.70 -41.48
N SER A 387 99.65 -56.99 -42.56
CA SER A 387 99.91 -58.35 -43.05
C SER A 387 100.64 -59.23 -42.05
N ASN A 388 101.33 -58.65 -41.07
CA ASN A 388 102.03 -59.38 -40.01
C ASN A 388 101.12 -59.80 -38.87
N ALA A 389 99.83 -59.38 -38.87
CA ALA A 389 98.86 -59.85 -37.90
C ALA A 389 98.61 -61.37 -38.08
N PRO A 390 98.24 -62.10 -37.00
CA PRO A 390 97.88 -63.50 -37.09
C PRO A 390 96.83 -63.74 -38.19
N GLU A 391 97.06 -64.78 -39.00
CA GLU A 391 96.34 -65.02 -40.26
C GLU A 391 94.81 -64.92 -40.10
N GLY A 392 94.17 -64.00 -40.83
CA GLY A 392 92.72 -63.79 -40.83
C GLY A 392 92.14 -63.09 -39.60
N LEU A 393 92.97 -62.56 -38.69
CA LEU A 393 92.48 -61.81 -37.50
C LEU A 393 91.78 -60.51 -37.89
N ILE A 394 92.43 -59.69 -38.72
CA ILE A 394 91.86 -58.41 -39.19
C ILE A 394 90.61 -58.64 -40.05
N ASP A 395 90.60 -59.70 -40.86
CA ASP A 395 89.42 -60.07 -41.65
C ASP A 395 88.26 -60.54 -40.78
N SER A 396 88.55 -61.25 -39.69
CA SER A 396 87.54 -61.62 -38.69
C SER A 396 86.94 -60.38 -38.02
N TYR A 397 87.73 -59.34 -37.75
CA TYR A 397 87.19 -58.08 -37.25
C TYR A 397 86.29 -57.40 -38.28
N LYS A 398 86.71 -57.31 -39.55
CA LYS A 398 85.89 -56.73 -40.63
C LYS A 398 84.59 -57.49 -40.88
N GLN A 399 84.60 -58.82 -40.73
CA GLN A 399 83.40 -59.67 -40.83
C GLN A 399 82.47 -59.50 -39.63
N TYR A 400 83.00 -59.28 -38.43
CA TYR A 400 82.18 -59.06 -37.24
C TYR A 400 81.58 -57.64 -37.21
N PHE A 401 82.37 -56.62 -37.56
CA PHE A 401 81.97 -55.21 -37.59
C PHE A 401 81.51 -54.78 -38.99
N ASP A 402 80.52 -55.49 -39.54
CA ASP A 402 79.98 -55.19 -40.86
C ASP A 402 79.07 -53.93 -40.87
N GLU A 403 78.61 -53.55 -42.06
CA GLU A 403 77.71 -52.39 -42.22
C GLU A 403 76.40 -52.56 -41.43
N ALA A 404 75.86 -53.78 -41.35
CA ALA A 404 74.63 -54.06 -40.62
C ALA A 404 74.81 -53.88 -39.10
N PHE A 405 75.95 -54.31 -38.55
CA PHE A 405 76.34 -54.08 -37.16
C PHE A 405 76.48 -52.58 -36.86
N ASN A 406 77.19 -51.83 -37.71
CA ASN A 406 77.39 -50.40 -37.52
C ASN A 406 76.08 -49.60 -37.61
N GLN A 407 75.18 -49.97 -38.53
CA GLN A 407 73.84 -49.38 -38.60
C GLN A 407 73.03 -49.67 -37.35
N ARG A 408 73.03 -50.91 -36.87
CA ARG A 408 72.30 -51.28 -35.65
C ARG A 408 72.86 -50.57 -34.41
N MET A 409 74.17 -50.41 -34.31
CA MET A 409 74.82 -49.63 -33.25
C MET A 409 74.38 -48.15 -33.27
N LYS A 410 74.30 -47.53 -34.46
CA LYS A 410 73.78 -46.16 -34.61
C LYS A 410 72.30 -46.07 -34.19
N THR A 411 71.46 -47.01 -34.61
CA THR A 411 70.04 -47.04 -34.24
C THR A 411 69.85 -47.17 -32.73
N VAL A 412 70.58 -48.08 -32.08
CA VAL A 412 70.53 -48.24 -30.62
C VAL A 412 71.00 -46.96 -29.95
N SER A 413 72.14 -46.38 -30.36
CA SER A 413 72.65 -45.14 -29.76
C SER A 413 71.68 -43.98 -29.90
N ALA A 414 71.06 -43.80 -31.08
CA ALA A 414 70.07 -42.76 -31.31
C ALA A 414 68.83 -42.97 -30.43
N GLY A 415 68.30 -44.20 -30.38
CA GLY A 415 67.13 -44.52 -29.56
C GLY A 415 67.37 -44.30 -28.06
N LEU A 416 68.58 -44.59 -27.54
CA LEU A 416 68.92 -44.30 -26.15
C LEU A 416 68.94 -42.79 -25.86
N SER A 417 69.48 -41.98 -26.79
CA SER A 417 69.47 -40.51 -26.65
C SER A 417 68.08 -39.91 -26.81
N ASP A 418 67.25 -40.44 -27.71
CA ASP A 418 65.86 -40.03 -27.88
C ASP A 418 65.04 -40.30 -26.62
N PHE A 419 65.25 -41.45 -25.97
CA PHE A 419 64.66 -41.77 -24.67
C PHE A 419 65.07 -40.76 -23.57
N GLU A 420 66.37 -40.45 -23.44
CA GLU A 420 66.87 -39.48 -22.45
C GLU A 420 66.23 -38.09 -22.68
N ASN A 421 66.07 -37.68 -23.94
CA ASN A 421 65.44 -36.41 -24.30
C ASN A 421 63.94 -36.40 -24.02
N ALA A 422 63.22 -37.44 -24.43
CA ALA A 422 61.77 -37.55 -24.24
C ALA A 422 61.40 -37.52 -22.76
N THR A 423 62.15 -38.26 -21.94
CA THR A 423 61.84 -38.40 -20.52
C THR A 423 62.31 -37.20 -19.69
N ARG A 424 63.24 -36.35 -20.16
CA ARG A 424 63.81 -35.22 -19.38
C ARG A 424 62.77 -34.28 -18.77
N LEU A 425 61.68 -34.02 -19.48
CA LEU A 425 60.64 -33.07 -19.08
C LEU A 425 59.45 -33.71 -18.35
N TRP A 426 59.46 -35.02 -18.15
CA TRP A 426 58.35 -35.69 -17.47
C TRP A 426 58.38 -35.33 -15.98
N ALA A 427 57.37 -34.59 -15.53
CA ALA A 427 57.26 -34.23 -14.13
C ALA A 427 55.79 -34.21 -13.74
N ILE A 428 55.53 -34.55 -12.48
CA ILE A 428 54.27 -34.22 -11.83
C ILE A 428 54.52 -33.01 -10.95
N ASP A 429 54.27 -31.83 -11.52
CA ASP A 429 54.38 -30.55 -10.84
C ASP A 429 53.04 -29.84 -10.79
N GLY A 430 52.80 -29.11 -9.71
CA GLY A 430 51.71 -28.15 -9.61
C GLY A 430 50.36 -28.67 -9.13
N TRP A 431 50.19 -29.97 -8.85
CA TRP A 431 48.91 -30.50 -8.36
C TRP A 431 48.53 -29.95 -6.98
N ALA A 432 49.44 -30.01 -6.01
CA ALA A 432 49.22 -29.43 -4.68
C ALA A 432 48.95 -27.91 -4.77
N ILE A 433 49.71 -27.21 -5.62
CA ILE A 433 49.52 -25.77 -5.86
C ILE A 433 48.13 -25.49 -6.44
N ASN A 434 47.66 -26.30 -7.40
CA ASN A 434 46.34 -26.13 -7.99
C ASN A 434 45.22 -26.49 -7.02
N PHE A 435 45.43 -27.50 -6.17
CA PHE A 435 44.53 -27.80 -5.04
C PHE A 435 44.39 -26.60 -4.11
N ASP A 436 45.51 -26.01 -3.66
CA ASP A 436 45.51 -24.85 -2.76
C ASP A 436 44.87 -23.62 -3.41
N LYS A 437 45.14 -23.39 -4.71
CA LYS A 437 44.48 -22.33 -5.49
C LYS A 437 42.96 -22.54 -5.52
N ASN A 438 42.50 -23.75 -5.84
CA ASN A 438 41.08 -24.07 -5.89
C ASN A 438 40.42 -23.97 -4.51
N LEU A 439 41.11 -24.38 -3.44
CA LEU A 439 40.64 -24.21 -2.07
C LEU A 439 40.49 -22.71 -1.71
N THR A 440 41.44 -21.89 -2.15
CA THR A 440 41.34 -20.42 -1.99
C THR A 440 40.14 -19.85 -2.73
N VAL A 441 39.83 -20.36 -3.93
CA VAL A 441 38.61 -19.98 -4.67
C VAL A 441 37.36 -20.39 -3.91
N LEU A 442 37.28 -21.62 -3.40
CA LEU A 442 36.13 -22.13 -2.63
C LEU A 442 35.86 -21.30 -1.37
N ASN A 443 36.91 -20.83 -0.69
CA ASN A 443 36.80 -19.98 0.49
C ASN A 443 36.18 -18.60 0.19
N GLN A 444 36.16 -18.15 -1.06
CA GLN A 444 35.48 -16.92 -1.46
C GLN A 444 33.95 -17.07 -1.47
N TYR A 445 33.42 -18.29 -1.37
CA TYR A 445 31.97 -18.59 -1.39
C TYR A 445 31.47 -19.01 -0.01
N GLY A 446 31.82 -18.24 1.03
CA GLY A 446 31.39 -18.50 2.41
C GLY A 446 29.86 -18.51 2.59
N GLU A 447 29.11 -17.90 1.67
CA GLU A 447 27.63 -17.90 1.69
C GLU A 447 27.04 -19.28 1.40
N LEU A 448 27.80 -20.19 0.79
CA LEU A 448 27.40 -21.57 0.55
C LEU A 448 27.78 -22.50 1.71
N ALA A 449 28.43 -21.98 2.77
CA ALA A 449 28.94 -22.81 3.86
C ALA A 449 27.85 -23.60 4.59
N ASP A 450 26.61 -23.11 4.61
CA ASP A 450 25.47 -23.78 5.25
C ASP A 450 24.70 -24.72 4.31
N ASP A 451 24.99 -24.74 3.01
CA ASP A 451 24.35 -25.61 2.04
C ASP A 451 24.89 -27.05 2.18
N GLU A 452 24.03 -27.99 2.58
CA GLU A 452 24.41 -29.40 2.81
C GLU A 452 24.96 -30.09 1.56
N VAL A 453 24.47 -29.73 0.37
CA VAL A 453 24.99 -30.27 -0.90
C VAL A 453 26.40 -29.74 -1.14
N TYR A 454 26.61 -28.44 -0.93
CA TYR A 454 27.94 -27.83 -1.05
C TYR A 454 28.94 -28.40 -0.02
N LYS A 455 28.52 -28.59 1.23
CA LYS A 455 29.35 -29.23 2.27
C LYS A 455 29.81 -30.63 1.86
N ALA A 456 28.89 -31.45 1.35
CA ALA A 456 29.22 -32.79 0.87
C ALA A 456 30.20 -32.74 -0.32
N GLN A 457 29.99 -31.82 -1.27
CA GLN A 457 30.88 -31.61 -2.41
C GLN A 457 32.27 -31.13 -1.98
N LEU A 458 32.36 -30.24 -1.00
CA LEU A 458 33.61 -29.73 -0.43
C LEU A 458 34.36 -30.84 0.33
N GLY A 459 33.65 -31.66 1.10
CA GLY A 459 34.21 -32.84 1.76
C GLY A 459 34.84 -33.81 0.76
N ARG A 460 34.13 -34.12 -0.33
CA ARG A 460 34.67 -34.97 -1.41
C ARG A 460 35.87 -34.34 -2.12
N PHE A 461 35.85 -33.03 -2.36
CA PHE A 461 36.97 -32.30 -2.94
C PHE A 461 38.23 -32.40 -2.06
N ASN A 462 38.09 -32.21 -0.74
CA ASN A 462 39.21 -32.31 0.20
C ASN A 462 39.77 -33.74 0.30
N ALA A 463 38.91 -34.76 0.29
CA ALA A 463 39.33 -36.15 0.25
C ALA A 463 40.14 -36.45 -1.03
N LEU A 464 39.60 -36.09 -2.20
CA LEU A 464 40.30 -36.27 -3.48
C LEU A 464 41.59 -35.45 -3.57
N GLY A 465 41.68 -34.30 -2.90
CA GLY A 465 42.92 -33.53 -2.79
C GLY A 465 44.02 -34.26 -2.01
N THR A 466 43.62 -34.98 -0.96
CA THR A 466 44.53 -35.82 -0.17
C THR A 466 45.00 -37.01 -1.01
N ASP A 467 44.08 -37.68 -1.71
CA ASP A 467 44.38 -38.78 -2.63
C ASP A 467 45.31 -38.30 -3.78
N ALA A 468 45.07 -37.10 -4.31
CA ALA A 468 45.90 -36.51 -5.36
C ALA A 468 47.32 -36.20 -4.88
N ALA A 469 47.47 -35.73 -3.64
CA ALA A 469 48.78 -35.48 -3.04
C ALA A 469 49.57 -36.78 -2.83
N GLU A 470 48.92 -37.84 -2.37
CA GLU A 470 49.53 -39.17 -2.22
C GLU A 470 49.90 -39.79 -3.57
N ALA A 471 48.98 -39.77 -4.54
CA ALA A 471 49.22 -40.26 -5.90
C ALA A 471 50.37 -39.51 -6.59
N SER A 472 50.44 -38.18 -6.43
CA SER A 472 51.54 -37.36 -6.95
C SER A 472 52.88 -37.76 -6.35
N ARG A 473 52.93 -37.98 -5.03
CA ARG A 473 54.15 -38.42 -4.33
C ARG A 473 54.59 -39.81 -4.80
N SER A 474 53.68 -40.78 -4.78
CA SER A 474 53.95 -42.16 -5.18
C SER A 474 54.43 -42.26 -6.63
N HIS A 475 53.79 -41.52 -7.55
CA HIS A 475 54.22 -41.49 -8.94
C HIS A 475 55.59 -40.81 -9.12
N ARG A 476 55.86 -39.69 -8.42
CA ARG A 476 57.17 -39.03 -8.47
C ARG A 476 58.30 -39.95 -7.98
N GLU A 477 58.04 -40.71 -6.92
CA GLU A 477 58.98 -41.71 -6.40
C GLU A 477 59.22 -42.84 -7.42
N ALA A 478 58.14 -43.41 -7.98
CA ALA A 478 58.23 -44.46 -8.99
C ALA A 478 58.95 -44.01 -10.27
N LEU A 479 58.68 -42.79 -10.75
CA LEU A 479 59.34 -42.22 -11.93
C LEU A 479 60.83 -41.96 -11.67
N THR A 480 61.19 -41.48 -10.49
CA THR A 480 62.60 -41.28 -10.10
C THR A 480 63.35 -42.60 -10.06
N GLN A 481 62.79 -43.61 -9.37
CA GLN A 481 63.39 -44.95 -9.29
C GLN A 481 63.57 -45.57 -10.68
N LEU A 482 62.55 -45.44 -11.54
CA LEU A 482 62.61 -45.97 -12.89
C LEU A 482 63.64 -45.24 -13.77
N ARG A 483 63.78 -43.92 -13.61
CA ARG A 483 64.81 -43.13 -14.31
C ARG A 483 66.21 -43.53 -13.88
N ASP A 484 66.44 -43.74 -12.59
CA ASP A 484 67.76 -44.17 -12.09
C ASP A 484 68.12 -45.56 -12.63
N ALA A 485 67.14 -46.48 -12.65
CA ALA A 485 67.31 -47.80 -13.25
C ALA A 485 67.57 -47.72 -14.76
N ALA A 486 66.82 -46.87 -15.48
CA ALA A 486 67.01 -46.64 -16.91
C ALA A 486 68.40 -46.06 -17.19
N ALA A 487 68.85 -45.05 -16.44
CA ALA A 487 70.18 -44.45 -16.59
C ALA A 487 71.30 -45.48 -16.37
N ALA A 488 71.18 -46.31 -15.33
CA ALA A 488 72.14 -47.39 -15.08
C ALA A 488 72.16 -48.43 -16.21
N ALA A 489 71.00 -48.83 -16.73
CA ALA A 489 70.90 -49.78 -17.84
C ALA A 489 71.41 -49.19 -19.17
N ILE A 490 71.14 -47.93 -19.45
CA ILE A 490 71.67 -47.19 -20.61
C ILE A 490 73.19 -47.12 -20.55
N GLU A 491 73.76 -46.82 -19.38
CA GLU A 491 75.22 -46.77 -19.21
C GLU A 491 75.85 -48.16 -19.41
N GLN A 492 75.26 -49.22 -18.85
CA GLN A 492 75.70 -50.60 -19.11
C GLN A 492 75.62 -50.93 -20.60
N LYS A 493 74.53 -50.55 -21.28
CA LYS A 493 74.37 -50.75 -22.73
C LYS A 493 75.42 -49.99 -23.52
N ARG A 494 75.76 -48.75 -23.15
CA ARG A 494 76.83 -47.96 -23.80
C ARG A 494 78.21 -48.61 -23.64
N GLN A 495 78.49 -49.20 -22.47
CA GLN A 495 79.75 -49.90 -22.21
C GLN A 495 79.87 -51.22 -22.98
N ALA A 496 78.75 -51.93 -23.17
CA ALA A 496 78.68 -53.20 -23.88
C ALA A 496 77.55 -53.20 -24.92
N MET A 497 77.69 -52.39 -25.98
CA MET A 497 76.65 -52.17 -27.00
C MET A 497 76.14 -53.46 -27.66
N HIS A 498 77.00 -54.47 -27.77
CA HIS A 498 76.68 -55.76 -28.37
C HIS A 498 75.91 -56.71 -27.44
N ALA A 499 76.01 -56.50 -26.12
CA ALA A 499 75.43 -57.38 -25.12
C ALA A 499 73.94 -57.09 -24.91
N GLU A 500 73.19 -58.14 -24.63
CA GLU A 500 71.81 -58.00 -24.14
C GLU A 500 71.87 -57.56 -22.68
N ILE A 501 71.16 -56.49 -22.35
CA ILE A 501 70.99 -56.01 -20.98
C ILE A 501 69.60 -56.42 -20.50
N ALA A 502 69.49 -56.84 -19.25
CA ALA A 502 68.22 -57.21 -18.65
C ALA A 502 67.22 -56.04 -18.73
N ALA A 503 65.95 -56.36 -18.98
CA ALA A 503 64.88 -55.36 -18.99
C ALA A 503 64.74 -54.72 -17.61
N ILE A 504 64.49 -53.40 -17.60
CA ILE A 504 64.13 -52.66 -16.40
C ILE A 504 62.67 -52.97 -16.01
N GLU A 505 62.40 -53.03 -14.71
CA GLU A 505 61.05 -53.23 -14.15
C GLU A 505 60.22 -51.96 -14.36
N ILE A 506 59.06 -52.07 -15.01
CA ILE A 506 58.17 -50.93 -15.33
C ILE A 506 56.81 -51.02 -14.61
N GLY A 507 56.55 -52.09 -13.86
CA GLY A 507 55.24 -52.38 -13.27
C GLY A 507 54.86 -51.42 -12.15
N GLN A 508 55.82 -50.98 -11.33
CA GLN A 508 55.55 -49.98 -10.30
C GLN A 508 55.16 -48.62 -10.90
N TYR A 509 55.87 -48.17 -11.94
CA TYR A 509 55.54 -46.95 -12.68
C TYR A 509 54.19 -47.05 -13.39
N THR A 510 53.92 -48.19 -14.03
CA THR A 510 52.64 -48.43 -14.73
C THR A 510 51.46 -48.31 -13.77
N ARG A 511 51.56 -48.93 -12.59
CA ARG A 511 50.52 -48.82 -11.55
C ARG A 511 50.39 -47.39 -11.03
N SER A 512 51.49 -46.71 -10.72
CA SER A 512 51.44 -45.36 -10.17
C SER A 512 50.91 -44.34 -11.19
N LEU A 513 51.24 -44.48 -12.48
CA LEU A 513 50.70 -43.66 -13.57
C LEU A 513 49.19 -43.87 -13.74
N ALA A 514 48.72 -45.12 -13.70
CA ALA A 514 47.29 -45.42 -13.80
C ALA A 514 46.50 -44.83 -12.61
N ILE A 515 47.03 -44.95 -11.40
CA ILE A 515 46.44 -44.34 -10.19
C ILE A 515 46.43 -42.81 -10.33
N ALA A 516 47.56 -42.20 -10.70
CA ALA A 516 47.68 -40.76 -10.89
C ALA A 516 46.66 -40.22 -11.91
N ASN A 517 46.52 -40.87 -13.07
CA ASN A 517 45.52 -40.53 -14.09
C ASN A 517 44.08 -40.65 -13.57
N ALA A 518 43.76 -41.76 -12.89
CA ALA A 518 42.42 -41.97 -12.33
C ALA A 518 42.05 -40.92 -11.28
N THR A 519 43.01 -40.55 -10.41
CA THR A 519 42.80 -39.53 -9.39
C THR A 519 42.61 -38.14 -10.00
N VAL A 520 43.40 -37.75 -11.01
CA VAL A 520 43.20 -36.47 -11.73
C VAL A 520 41.83 -36.42 -12.39
N LYS A 521 41.42 -37.51 -13.04
CA LYS A 521 40.09 -37.59 -13.65
C LYS A 521 38.99 -37.38 -12.62
N ALA A 522 39.02 -38.12 -11.51
CA ALA A 522 38.02 -37.98 -10.44
C ALA A 522 38.02 -36.58 -9.82
N PHE A 523 39.20 -35.97 -9.65
CA PHE A 523 39.34 -34.62 -9.13
C PHE A 523 38.78 -33.57 -10.09
N ASN A 524 39.05 -33.69 -11.39
CA ASN A 524 38.54 -32.79 -12.42
C ASN A 524 37.01 -32.92 -12.60
N GLU A 525 36.46 -34.14 -12.50
CA GLU A 525 35.02 -34.36 -12.45
C GLU A 525 34.38 -33.66 -11.23
N GLN A 526 35.03 -33.74 -10.06
CA GLN A 526 34.55 -33.05 -8.87
C GLN A 526 34.64 -31.52 -8.98
N ILE A 527 35.69 -30.99 -9.63
CA ILE A 527 35.80 -29.57 -9.97
C ILE A 527 34.62 -29.13 -10.84
N GLU A 528 34.23 -29.93 -11.83
CA GLU A 528 33.10 -29.60 -12.70
C GLU A 528 31.79 -29.52 -11.91
N VAL A 529 31.54 -30.50 -11.04
CA VAL A 529 30.36 -30.51 -10.15
C VAL A 529 30.33 -29.27 -9.26
N LEU A 530 31.46 -28.89 -8.65
CA LEU A 530 31.55 -27.68 -7.83
C LEU A 530 31.31 -26.41 -8.68
N ASN A 531 31.91 -26.33 -9.87
CA ASN A 531 31.73 -25.20 -10.77
C ASN A 531 30.27 -25.03 -11.23
N GLN A 532 29.50 -26.12 -11.38
CA GLN A 532 28.07 -26.05 -11.63
C GLN A 532 27.32 -25.43 -10.44
N THR A 533 27.63 -25.84 -9.21
CA THR A 533 27.06 -25.24 -7.98
C THR A 533 27.40 -23.75 -7.87
N LEU A 534 28.67 -23.38 -8.08
CA LEU A 534 29.11 -21.98 -8.06
C LEU A 534 28.44 -21.16 -9.18
N GLY A 535 28.29 -21.74 -10.37
CA GLY A 535 27.60 -21.12 -11.49
C GLY A 535 26.12 -20.88 -11.19
N ALA A 536 25.43 -21.84 -10.57
CA ALA A 536 24.05 -21.69 -10.14
C ALA A 536 23.89 -20.59 -9.08
N PHE A 537 24.81 -20.53 -8.10
CA PHE A 537 24.85 -19.46 -7.11
C PHE A 537 25.04 -18.09 -7.76
N LYS A 538 26.00 -17.94 -8.68
CA LYS A 538 26.21 -16.70 -9.44
C LYS A 538 24.98 -16.28 -10.23
N ARG A 539 24.26 -17.20 -10.87
CA ARG A 539 23.02 -16.88 -11.61
C ARG A 539 21.90 -16.37 -10.70
N LYS A 540 21.76 -16.93 -9.50
CA LYS A 540 20.82 -16.45 -8.49
C LYS A 540 21.18 -15.03 -8.01
N SER A 541 22.47 -14.75 -7.92
CA SER A 541 23.02 -13.44 -7.57
C SER A 541 23.19 -12.49 -8.77
N ASP A 542 22.56 -12.79 -9.91
CA ASP A 542 22.54 -11.87 -11.05
C ASP A 542 21.62 -10.67 -10.79
N LYS A 543 22.00 -9.51 -11.34
CA LYS A 543 21.26 -8.26 -11.16
C LYS A 543 19.80 -8.36 -11.63
N ALA A 544 19.52 -9.03 -12.75
CA ALA A 544 18.15 -9.15 -13.25
C ALA A 544 17.31 -10.03 -12.33
N THR A 545 17.86 -11.17 -11.90
CA THR A 545 17.21 -12.10 -10.96
C THR A 545 16.93 -11.43 -9.62
N LEU A 546 17.94 -10.75 -9.05
CA LEU A 546 17.80 -10.04 -7.78
C LEU A 546 16.74 -8.94 -7.85
N ASN A 547 16.72 -8.13 -8.92
CA ASN A 547 15.69 -7.10 -9.10
C ASN A 547 14.28 -7.68 -9.22
N LEU A 548 14.12 -8.80 -9.92
CA LEU A 548 12.84 -9.47 -10.07
C LEU A 548 12.33 -10.01 -8.73
N ASP A 549 13.20 -10.63 -7.94
CA ASP A 549 12.88 -11.12 -6.60
C ASP A 549 12.56 -9.96 -5.63
N ILE A 550 13.37 -8.89 -5.63
CA ILE A 550 13.12 -7.70 -4.82
C ILE A 550 11.75 -7.10 -5.16
N THR A 551 11.39 -7.05 -6.45
CA THR A 551 10.08 -6.51 -6.87
C THR A 551 8.93 -7.35 -6.34
N LYS A 552 9.05 -8.69 -6.37
CA LYS A 552 8.06 -9.60 -5.79
C LYS A 552 7.93 -9.41 -4.29
N LEU A 553 9.05 -9.39 -3.56
CA LEU A 553 9.04 -9.20 -2.11
C LEU A 553 8.48 -7.84 -1.68
N ILE A 554 8.73 -6.77 -2.46
CA ILE A 554 8.12 -5.45 -2.22
C ILE A 554 6.60 -5.52 -2.33
N GLU A 555 6.08 -6.26 -3.33
CA GLU A 555 4.64 -6.41 -3.49
C GLU A 555 4.05 -7.27 -2.36
N ASP A 556 4.69 -8.37 -1.98
CA ASP A 556 4.26 -9.22 -0.86
C ASP A 556 4.25 -8.42 0.46
N GLU A 557 5.32 -7.67 0.74
CA GLU A 557 5.41 -6.77 1.89
C GLU A 557 4.29 -5.72 1.87
N ARG A 558 4.00 -5.14 0.70
CA ARG A 558 2.93 -4.16 0.53
C ARG A 558 1.56 -4.77 0.85
N GLN A 559 1.29 -5.98 0.38
CA GLN A 559 0.03 -6.68 0.63
C GLN A 559 -0.17 -6.96 2.13
N ILE A 560 0.86 -7.44 2.84
CA ILE A 560 0.79 -7.69 4.29
C ILE A 560 0.63 -6.38 5.06
N LYS A 561 1.39 -5.33 4.71
CA LYS A 561 1.24 -4.00 5.33
C LYS A 561 -0.16 -3.40 5.10
N LEU A 562 -0.76 -3.66 3.94
CA LEU A 562 -2.13 -3.22 3.64
C LEU A 562 -3.16 -3.96 4.51
N ARG A 563 -2.98 -5.27 4.74
CA ARG A 563 -3.79 -6.05 5.69
C ARG A 563 -3.64 -5.54 7.13
N LEU A 564 -2.41 -5.31 7.60
CA LEU A 564 -2.15 -4.71 8.92
C LEU A 564 -2.82 -3.34 9.07
N ARG A 565 -2.70 -2.47 8.07
CA ARG A 565 -3.36 -1.15 8.07
C ARG A 565 -4.88 -1.30 8.15
N ARG A 566 -5.46 -2.29 7.47
CA ARG A 566 -6.91 -2.54 7.50
C ARG A 566 -7.41 -3.03 8.85
N LEU A 567 -6.66 -3.89 9.55
CA LEU A 567 -6.94 -4.29 10.93
C LEU A 567 -6.90 -3.06 11.86
N ASN A 568 -5.84 -2.28 11.78
CA ASN A 568 -5.63 -1.11 12.65
C ASN A 568 -6.64 0.02 12.36
N SER A 569 -7.20 0.05 11.14
CA SER A 569 -8.22 1.02 10.73
C SER A 569 -9.65 0.51 10.87
N ASN A 570 -9.90 -0.60 11.60
CA ASN A 570 -11.24 -1.20 11.73
C ASN A 570 -12.32 -0.20 12.18
N GLY A 571 -12.01 0.63 13.20
CA GLY A 571 -12.94 1.66 13.68
C GLY A 571 -13.29 2.70 12.60
N THR A 572 -12.28 3.18 11.87
CA THR A 572 -12.46 4.13 10.76
C THR A 572 -13.21 3.51 9.58
N CYS A 573 -12.96 2.23 9.26
CA CYS A 573 -13.67 1.50 8.20
C CYS A 573 -15.15 1.27 8.56
N ALA A 574 -15.43 0.96 9.83
CA ALA A 574 -16.81 0.87 10.32
C ALA A 574 -17.53 2.22 10.24
N ALA A 575 -16.88 3.31 10.64
CA ALA A 575 -17.39 4.68 10.49
C ALA A 575 -17.62 5.05 9.01
N TYR A 576 -16.74 4.65 8.10
CA TYR A 576 -16.94 4.85 6.67
C TYR A 576 -18.19 4.10 6.17
N SER A 577 -18.33 2.82 6.50
CA SER A 577 -19.46 2.00 6.02
C SER A 577 -20.83 2.48 6.54
N THR A 578 -20.89 3.01 7.76
CA THR A 578 -22.12 3.55 8.35
C THR A 578 -22.55 4.85 7.70
N VAL A 579 -21.60 5.73 7.37
CA VAL A 579 -21.89 6.99 6.68
C VAL A 579 -22.13 6.80 5.18
N ASN A 580 -21.49 5.79 4.56
CA ASN A 580 -21.59 5.51 3.13
C ASN A 580 -22.76 4.57 2.75
N ARG A 581 -23.56 4.08 3.72
CA ARG A 581 -24.70 3.19 3.47
C ARG A 581 -25.74 3.85 2.54
N PRO A 582 -26.26 3.14 1.51
CA PRO A 582 -27.21 3.70 0.54
C PRO A 582 -28.53 4.18 1.16
N GLY A 583 -28.96 3.64 2.31
CA GLY A 583 -30.13 4.12 3.05
C GLY A 583 -29.97 5.52 3.66
N ASN A 584 -28.75 5.96 3.96
CA ASN A 584 -28.46 7.31 4.47
C ASN A 584 -28.34 8.36 3.35
N ARG A 585 -28.17 7.94 2.09
CA ARG A 585 -28.24 8.85 0.93
C ARG A 585 -29.67 9.17 0.52
N GLY A 586 -30.63 8.28 0.79
CA GLY A 586 -32.04 8.43 0.40
C GLY A 586 -32.89 9.35 1.29
N GLY A 587 -32.47 9.58 2.55
CA GLY A 587 -33.20 10.46 3.49
C GLY A 587 -32.89 11.95 3.36
N LEU A 588 -31.93 12.33 2.50
CA LEU A 588 -31.43 13.71 2.34
C LEU A 588 -31.89 14.39 1.04
N LEU A 589 -32.79 13.76 0.29
CA LEU A 589 -33.29 14.22 -1.01
C LEU A 589 -34.82 14.27 -1.12
N VAL A 590 -35.54 14.32 0.01
CA VAL A 590 -37.01 14.54 0.03
C VAL A 590 -37.33 15.92 0.58
#